data_AF-A0A962SIX4-F1
#
_entry.id   AF-A0A962SIX4-F1
#
_cell.length_a   1.000
_cell.length_b   1.000
_cell.length_c   1.000
_cell.angle_alpha   90.00
_cell.angle_beta   90.00
_cell.angle_gamma   90.00
#
_symmetry.space_group_name_H-M   'P 1'
#
loop_
_entity.id
_entity.type
_entity.pdbx_description
1 polymer ?
#
loop_
_entity_poly.entity_id
_entity_poly.type
_entity_poly.pdbx_seq_one_letter_code
_entity_poly.pdbx_strand_id
1 'polypeptide(L)'
;MTKSIQLKILDPRIGDEFPLPHYATEGAAGMDLRAMLNTPLELAPGDTHLIPTGVAIHIRDPGMAAVILPRSGLGHKHGIVLGNLV
;
A
#
# COMPACT_ATOMS: atom_id res chain seq x y z
N MET A 1 -15.30 -12.06 12.02
CA MET A 1 -16.20 -11.02 11.50
C MET A 1 -15.51 -10.32 10.35
N THR A 2 -16.05 -10.39 9.14
CA THR A 2 -15.57 -9.62 8.00
C THR A 2 -16.15 -8.21 8.06
N LYS A 3 -15.30 -7.18 8.05
CA LYS A 3 -15.71 -5.76 7.93
C LYS A 3 -15.61 -5.36 6.46
N SER A 4 -16.66 -4.74 5.93
CA SER A 4 -16.66 -4.25 4.55
C SER A 4 -16.05 -2.85 4.49
N ILE A 5 -15.08 -2.65 3.60
CA ILE A 5 -14.47 -1.35 3.30
C ILE A 5 -14.79 -1.00 1.85
N GLN A 6 -15.27 0.22 1.63
CA GLN A 6 -15.48 0.72 0.28
C GLN A 6 -14.12 1.04 -0.34
N LEU A 7 -13.93 0.57 -1.57
CA LEU A 7 -12.75 0.86 -2.37
C LEU A 7 -13.20 1.49 -3.70
N LYS A 8 -12.56 2.59 -4.07
CA LYS A 8 -12.68 3.23 -5.37
C LYS A 8 -11.38 3.06 -6.14
N ILE A 9 -11.46 2.48 -7.32
CA ILE A 9 -10.35 2.43 -8.27
C ILE A 9 -10.17 3.82 -8.87
N LEU A 10 -8.96 4.36 -8.79
CA LEU A 10 -8.57 5.66 -9.34
C LEU A 10 -7.71 5.51 -10.60
N ASP A 11 -6.94 4.42 -10.70
CA ASP A 11 -6.11 4.11 -11.86
C ASP A 11 -6.68 2.86 -12.58
N PRO A 12 -6.98 2.92 -13.89
CA PRO A 12 -7.62 1.84 -14.63
C PRO A 12 -6.76 0.58 -14.76
N ARG A 13 -5.45 0.66 -14.47
CA ARG A 13 -4.55 -0.50 -14.51
C ARG A 13 -4.81 -1.48 -13.35
N ILE A 14 -5.57 -1.08 -12.33
CA ILE A 14 -5.95 -1.96 -11.22
C ILE A 14 -7.10 -2.88 -11.62
N GLY A 15 -6.91 -4.17 -11.39
CA GLY A 15 -7.82 -5.24 -11.83
C GLY A 15 -7.42 -5.85 -13.17
N ASP A 16 -6.48 -5.22 -13.89
CA ASP A 16 -5.95 -5.68 -15.17
C ASP A 16 -4.44 -5.96 -15.04
N GLU A 17 -3.59 -4.93 -15.12
CA GLU A 17 -2.13 -5.04 -14.99
C GLU A 17 -1.69 -5.28 -13.53
N PHE A 18 -2.38 -4.66 -12.56
CA PHE A 18 -2.09 -4.79 -11.15
C PHE A 18 -3.28 -5.39 -10.40
N PRO A 19 -3.09 -6.44 -9.58
CA PRO A 19 -4.17 -6.98 -8.79
C PRO A 19 -4.61 -5.98 -7.71
N LEU A 20 -5.88 -6.08 -7.31
CA LEU A 20 -6.35 -5.39 -6.11
C LEU A 20 -5.53 -5.82 -4.87
N PRO A 21 -5.39 -4.93 -3.86
CA PRO A 21 -4.81 -5.32 -2.57
C PRO A 21 -5.55 -6.53 -1.99
N HIS A 22 -4.78 -7.53 -1.58
CA HIS A 22 -5.30 -8.76 -1.01
C HIS A 22 -4.37 -9.26 0.08
N TYR A 23 -4.91 -10.08 0.98
CA TYR A 23 -4.12 -10.81 1.95
C TYR A 23 -3.38 -11.94 1.23
N ALA A 24 -2.05 -12.00 1.40
CA ALA A 24 -1.21 -12.99 0.71
C ALA A 24 -1.46 -14.43 1.22
N THR A 25 -1.86 -14.58 2.47
CA THR A 25 -2.23 -15.86 3.10
C THR A 25 -3.44 -15.65 4.02
N GLU A 26 -4.08 -16.74 4.44
CA GLU A 26 -5.25 -16.68 5.33
C GLU A 26 -4.94 -16.01 6.68
N GLY A 27 -3.72 -16.18 7.20
CA GLY A 27 -3.28 -15.60 8.48
C GLY A 27 -2.61 -14.22 8.36
N ALA A 28 -2.61 -13.59 7.18
CA ALA A 28 -1.92 -12.31 7.00
C ALA A 28 -2.65 -11.16 7.71
N ALA A 29 -1.89 -10.35 8.46
CA ALA A 29 -2.44 -9.18 9.16
C ALA A 29 -2.57 -7.94 8.26
N GLY A 30 -1.78 -7.86 7.18
CA GLY A 30 -1.75 -6.71 6.27
C GLY A 30 -1.90 -7.12 4.81
N MET A 31 -2.27 -6.14 3.98
CA MET A 31 -2.29 -6.26 2.52
C MET A 31 -1.13 -5.45 1.93
N ASP A 32 -0.45 -6.00 0.93
CA ASP A 32 0.60 -5.25 0.23
C ASP A 32 -0.03 -4.14 -0.63
N LEU A 33 0.49 -2.92 -0.50
CA LEU A 33 0.20 -1.80 -1.40
C LEU A 33 1.25 -1.76 -2.52
N ARG A 34 0.79 -1.56 -3.76
CA ARG A 34 1.65 -1.54 -4.95
C ARG A 34 1.90 -0.10 -5.40
N ALA A 35 3.11 0.15 -5.88
CA ALA A 35 3.49 1.44 -6.45
C ALA A 35 2.82 1.62 -7.83
N MET A 36 1.97 2.64 -7.97
CA MET A 36 1.29 2.94 -9.22
C MET A 36 2.13 3.92 -10.07
N LEU A 37 3.23 3.41 -10.61
CA LEU A 37 4.18 4.17 -11.42
C LEU A 37 4.06 3.82 -12.91
N ASN A 38 4.41 4.77 -13.79
CA ASN A 38 4.46 4.51 -15.23
C ASN A 38 5.82 3.94 -15.67
N THR A 39 6.87 4.30 -14.94
CA THR A 39 8.24 3.86 -15.16
C THR A 39 8.88 3.50 -13.81
N PRO A 40 9.92 2.65 -13.81
CA PRO A 40 10.72 2.43 -12.61
C PRO A 40 11.22 3.76 -12.01
N LEU A 41 11.23 3.84 -10.69
CA LEU A 41 11.77 4.96 -9.92
C LEU A 41 13.03 4.47 -9.19
N GLU A 42 14.15 5.13 -9.45
CA GLU A 42 15.37 4.96 -8.65
C GLU A 42 15.30 5.89 -7.44
N LEU A 43 15.68 5.38 -6.27
CA LEU A 43 15.75 6.15 -5.02
C LEU A 43 17.20 6.19 -4.56
N ALA A 44 17.79 7.40 -4.50
CA ALA A 44 19.10 7.58 -3.90
C ALA A 44 19.01 7.54 -2.37
N PRO A 45 20.12 7.24 -1.66
CA PRO A 45 20.14 7.31 -0.20
C PRO A 45 19.68 8.67 0.33
N GLY A 46 18.65 8.67 1.17
CA GLY A 46 18.06 9.88 1.76
C GLY A 46 16.88 10.47 0.99
N ASP A 47 16.60 9.99 -0.23
CA ASP A 47 15.46 10.47 -1.01
C ASP A 47 14.13 10.08 -0.37
N THR A 48 13.13 10.94 -0.57
CA THR A 48 11.74 10.66 -0.23
C THR A 48 10.84 11.02 -1.40
N HIS A 49 10.00 10.07 -1.83
CA HIS A 49 9.05 10.27 -2.90
C HIS A 49 7.63 9.88 -2.46
N LEU A 50 6.65 10.69 -2.85
CA LEU A 50 5.24 10.36 -2.66
C LEU A 50 4.78 9.47 -3.82
N ILE A 51 4.43 8.23 -3.51
CA ILE A 51 4.06 7.21 -4.51
C ILE A 51 2.55 6.93 -4.43
N PRO A 52 1.77 7.08 -5.53
CA PRO A 52 0.36 6.74 -5.53
C PRO A 52 0.13 5.22 -5.53
N THR A 53 -1.01 4.78 -5.00
CA THR A 53 -1.43 3.36 -5.01
C THR A 53 -2.50 3.06 -6.06
N GLY A 54 -3.11 4.09 -6.65
CA GLY A 54 -4.21 3.97 -7.61
C GLY A 54 -5.57 3.63 -6.98
N VAL A 55 -5.69 3.58 -5.65
CA VAL A 55 -6.96 3.32 -4.95
C VAL A 55 -7.25 4.39 -3.89
N ALA A 56 -8.53 4.61 -3.63
CA ALA A 56 -9.01 5.28 -2.43
C ALA A 56 -9.89 4.32 -1.64
N ILE A 57 -9.80 4.39 -0.31
CA ILE A 57 -10.68 3.62 0.59
C ILE A 57 -11.52 4.56 1.44
N HIS A 58 -12.72 4.11 1.80
CA HIS A 58 -13.58 4.78 2.76
C HIS A 58 -13.97 3.77 3.84
N ILE A 59 -13.34 3.93 5.02
CA ILE A 59 -13.51 3.02 6.16
C ILE A 59 -14.91 3.10 6.77
N ARG A 60 -15.50 4.31 6.81
CA ARG A 60 -16.81 4.64 7.39
C ARG A 60 -16.97 4.41 8.90
N ASP A 61 -16.49 3.29 9.42
CA ASP A 61 -16.60 2.91 10.84
C ASP A 61 -15.64 3.75 11.71
N PRO A 62 -16.14 4.62 12.61
CA PRO A 62 -15.30 5.47 13.46
C PRO A 62 -14.55 4.68 14.53
N GLY A 63 -14.91 3.43 14.79
CA GLY A 63 -14.19 2.53 15.70
C GLY A 63 -12.99 1.83 15.04
N MET A 64 -12.67 2.18 13.79
CA MET A 64 -11.62 1.51 13.02
C MET A 64 -10.71 2.51 12.30
N ALA A 65 -9.43 2.16 12.22
CA ALA A 65 -8.43 2.88 11.45
C ALA A 65 -7.61 1.90 10.60
N ALA A 66 -6.94 2.44 9.59
CA ALA A 66 -5.90 1.73 8.86
C ALA A 66 -4.54 2.36 9.18
N VAL A 67 -3.51 1.53 9.23
CA VAL A 67 -2.11 1.97 9.37
C VAL A 67 -1.32 1.49 8.17
N ILE A 68 -0.43 2.32 7.65
CA ILE A 68 0.49 1.96 6.57
C ILE A 68 1.86 1.75 7.20
N LEU A 69 2.45 0.60 6.94
CA LEU A 69 3.72 0.18 7.55
C LEU A 69 4.70 -0.25 6.45
N PRO A 70 6.03 -0.10 6.66
CA PRO A 70 7.02 -0.70 5.77
C PRO A 70 6.89 -2.22 5.70
N ARG A 71 7.17 -2.79 4.54
CA ARG A 71 7.37 -4.24 4.43
C ARG A 71 8.66 -4.62 5.13
N SER A 72 8.59 -5.55 6.08
CA SER A 72 9.73 -5.92 6.94
C SER A 72 11.00 -6.26 6.16
N GLY A 73 10.88 -7.04 5.07
CA GLY A 73 12.01 -7.39 4.22
C GLY A 73 12.62 -6.20 3.48
N LEU A 74 11.81 -5.26 2.98
CA LEU A 74 12.29 -4.07 2.28
C LEU A 74 12.94 -3.08 3.24
N GLY A 75 12.32 -2.85 4.40
CA GLY A 75 12.87 -1.98 5.44
C GLY A 75 14.19 -2.52 5.99
N HIS A 76 14.24 -3.80 6.37
CA HIS A 76 15.42 -4.39 7.00
C HIS A 76 16.61 -4.56 6.03
N LYS A 77 16.37 -5.05 4.80
CA LYS A 77 17.45 -5.40 3.87
C LYS A 77 17.86 -4.25 2.94
N HIS A 78 16.96 -3.32 2.67
CA HIS A 78 17.16 -2.28 1.65
C HIS A 78 16.96 -0.85 2.16
N GLY A 79 16.55 -0.67 3.43
CA GLY A 79 16.30 0.67 3.98
C GLY A 79 15.10 1.39 3.37
N ILE A 80 14.23 0.68 2.64
CA ILE A 80 13.04 1.28 2.02
C ILE A 80 11.92 1.30 3.06
N VAL A 81 11.69 2.50 3.61
CA VAL A 81 10.71 2.77 4.67
C VAL A 81 9.81 3.95 4.28
N LEU A 82 8.86 4.32 5.15
CA LEU A 82 7.99 5.46 4.91
C LEU A 82 8.60 6.71 5.54
N GLY A 83 8.65 7.82 4.79
CA GLY A 83 9.24 9.08 5.27
C GLY A 83 8.45 9.79 6.39
N ASN A 84 7.25 9.31 6.71
CA ASN A 84 6.40 9.85 7.78
C ASN A 84 6.34 8.94 9.03
N LEU A 85 7.26 7.99 9.16
CA LEU A 85 7.45 7.25 10.41
C LEU A 85 8.24 8.13 11.39
N VAL A 86 7.82 8.13 12.65
CA VAL A 86 8.51 8.77 13.77
C VAL A 86 9.69 7.92 14.19
#